data_AF-A0A5C3FA29-F1
#
_entry.id   AF-A0A5C3FA29-F1
#
_cell.length_a   1.000
_cell.length_b   1.000
_cell.length_c   1.000
_cell.angle_alpha   90.00
_cell.angle_beta   90.00
_cell.angle_gamma   90.00
#
_symmetry.space_group_name_H-M   'P 1'
#
loop_
_entity.id
_entity.type
_entity.pdbx_description
1 polymer ?
#
loop_
_entity_poly.entity_id
_entity_poly.type
_entity_poly.pdbx_seq_one_letter_code
_entity_poly.pdbx_strand_id
1 'polypeptide(L)'
;MTITHIVSFKYHASTTPEEKDEIQRRIFLLPSTCLHPDTGRPYFVDAQGGVNTSPEGFGKDFDHAFVLLFQSQADLDYYLETDPVHDEFKVFVKPFVDDLFVFDFPSTWKGYDSPAQSTQTQTQTQAQAQPQPQPQPKAQPQPQPQARQRAKWWQKVKSLL
;
A
#
# COMPACT_ATOMS: atom_id res chain seq x y z
N MET A 1 1.01 3.18 -14.48
CA MET A 1 0.03 3.25 -13.37
C MET A 1 -0.24 1.82 -12.98
N THR A 2 -0.25 1.51 -11.68
CA THR A 2 -0.57 0.15 -11.21
C THR A 2 -2.05 -0.15 -11.44
N ILE A 3 -2.36 -1.42 -11.68
CA ILE A 3 -3.73 -1.90 -11.85
C ILE A 3 -4.04 -2.88 -10.71
N THR A 4 -5.16 -2.63 -10.04
CA THR A 4 -5.73 -3.54 -9.06
C THR A 4 -6.70 -4.47 -9.78
N HIS A 5 -6.45 -5.77 -9.68
CA HIS A 5 -7.30 -6.84 -10.17
C HIS A 5 -7.91 -7.56 -8.98
N ILE A 6 -9.24 -7.52 -8.87
CA ILE A 6 -9.99 -8.26 -7.87
C ILE A 6 -10.55 -9.52 -8.52
N VAL A 7 -10.38 -10.66 -7.85
CA VAL A 7 -11.08 -11.91 -8.18
C VAL A 7 -11.70 -12.50 -6.92
N SER A 8 -12.97 -12.84 -6.99
CA SER A 8 -13.70 -13.55 -5.93
C SER A 8 -14.23 -14.87 -6.46
N PHE A 9 -14.20 -15.90 -5.61
CA PHE A 9 -14.72 -17.23 -5.94
C PHE A 9 -15.90 -17.60 -5.06
N LYS A 10 -16.93 -18.12 -5.71
CA LYS A 10 -17.98 -18.94 -5.12
C LYS A 10 -17.66 -20.39 -5.45
N TYR A 11 -17.36 -21.21 -4.44
CA TYR A 11 -16.97 -22.60 -4.67
C TYR A 11 -18.18 -23.52 -4.81
N HIS A 12 -18.00 -24.65 -5.49
CA HIS A 12 -18.98 -25.74 -5.43
C HIS A 12 -19.21 -26.19 -3.99
N ALA A 13 -20.43 -26.65 -3.69
CA ALA A 13 -20.76 -27.22 -2.39
C ALA A 13 -19.92 -28.47 -2.05
N SER A 14 -19.37 -29.16 -3.05
CA SER A 14 -18.48 -30.31 -2.89
C SER A 14 -17.01 -29.96 -2.68
N THR A 15 -16.61 -28.70 -2.91
CA THR A 15 -15.21 -28.28 -2.79
C THR A 15 -14.78 -28.30 -1.32
N THR A 16 -13.79 -29.12 -0.99
CA THR A 16 -13.36 -29.34 0.39
C THR A 16 -12.51 -28.18 0.93
N PRO A 17 -12.38 -28.04 2.26
CA PRO A 17 -11.47 -27.04 2.85
C PRO A 17 -10.03 -27.16 2.32
N GLU A 18 -9.51 -28.36 2.15
CA GLU A 18 -8.15 -28.60 1.67
C GLU A 18 -7.98 -28.15 0.21
N GLU A 19 -9.01 -28.33 -0.62
CA GLU A 19 -9.02 -27.83 -2.00
C GLU A 19 -9.06 -26.30 -2.02
N LYS A 20 -9.86 -25.66 -1.16
CA LYS A 20 -9.89 -24.19 -1.01
C LYS A 20 -8.54 -23.65 -0.55
N ASP A 21 -7.88 -24.32 0.40
CA ASP A 21 -6.54 -23.96 0.88
C ASP A 21 -5.49 -24.08 -0.23
N GLU A 22 -5.56 -25.13 -1.05
CA GLU A 22 -4.66 -25.31 -2.19
C GLU A 22 -4.87 -24.23 -3.27
N ILE A 23 -6.11 -23.85 -3.57
CA ILE A 23 -6.43 -22.75 -4.48
C ILE A 23 -5.83 -21.45 -3.95
N GLN A 24 -6.04 -21.14 -2.67
CA GLN A 24 -5.48 -19.96 -2.02
C GLN A 24 -3.94 -19.97 -2.08
N ARG A 25 -3.31 -21.09 -1.76
CA ARG A 25 -1.85 -21.25 -1.81
C ARG A 25 -1.30 -20.96 -3.21
N ARG A 26 -1.97 -21.46 -4.26
CA ARG A 26 -1.54 -21.22 -5.65
C ARG A 26 -1.66 -19.76 -6.06
N ILE A 27 -2.74 -19.08 -5.66
CA ILE A 27 -2.89 -17.64 -5.93
C ILE A 27 -1.73 -16.85 -5.32
N PHE A 28 -1.36 -17.15 -4.07
CA PHE A 28 -0.23 -16.49 -3.41
C PHE A 28 1.15 -16.88 -3.96
N LEU A 29 1.24 -17.89 -4.81
CA LEU A 29 2.45 -18.23 -5.56
C LEU A 29 2.53 -17.55 -6.93
N LEU A 30 1.43 -17.06 -7.49
CA LEU A 30 1.44 -16.38 -8.79
C LEU A 30 2.45 -15.21 -8.82
N PRO A 31 2.56 -14.36 -7.78
CA PRO A 31 3.54 -13.26 -7.79
C PRO A 31 5.00 -13.71 -7.95
N SER A 32 5.37 -14.92 -7.53
CA SER A 32 6.75 -15.42 -7.66
C SER A 32 6.96 -16.32 -8.88
N THR A 33 5.89 -16.78 -9.52
CA THR A 33 5.94 -17.76 -10.62
C THR A 33 5.54 -17.18 -11.96
N CYS A 34 4.67 -16.17 -11.99
CA CYS A 34 4.35 -15.37 -13.17
C CYS A 34 5.50 -14.38 -13.45
N LEU A 35 6.34 -14.72 -14.42
CA LEU A 35 7.53 -13.95 -14.78
C LEU A 35 7.37 -13.36 -16.19
N HIS A 36 7.78 -12.10 -16.34
CA HIS A 36 7.73 -11.41 -17.62
C HIS A 36 8.67 -12.11 -18.63
N PRO A 37 8.22 -12.45 -19.84
CA PRO A 37 8.96 -13.31 -20.77
C PRO A 37 10.30 -12.68 -21.19
N ASP A 38 10.33 -11.37 -21.41
CA ASP A 38 11.55 -10.67 -21.83
C ASP A 38 12.58 -10.47 -20.70
N THR A 39 12.14 -10.35 -19.46
CA THR A 39 13.01 -9.93 -18.34
C THR A 39 13.25 -11.02 -17.30
N GLY A 40 12.45 -12.09 -17.30
CA GLY A 40 12.48 -13.16 -16.31
C GLY A 40 12.14 -12.68 -14.89
N ARG A 41 11.53 -11.50 -14.74
CA ARG A 41 11.21 -10.90 -13.43
C ARG A 41 9.71 -10.91 -13.16
N PRO A 42 9.29 -10.99 -11.89
CA PRO A 42 7.91 -10.76 -11.50
C PRO A 42 7.39 -9.39 -11.95
N TYR A 43 6.16 -9.36 -12.42
CA TYR A 43 5.46 -8.12 -12.79
C TYR A 43 4.26 -7.82 -11.87
N PHE A 44 4.02 -8.68 -10.88
CA PHE A 44 3.20 -8.38 -9.73
C PHE A 44 3.91 -7.37 -8.81
N VAL A 45 3.12 -6.53 -8.16
CA VAL A 45 3.54 -5.64 -7.08
C VAL A 45 3.19 -6.25 -5.73
N ASP A 46 1.97 -6.79 -5.60
CA ASP A 46 1.45 -7.35 -4.36
C ASP A 46 0.29 -8.33 -4.63
N ALA A 47 -0.02 -9.18 -3.65
CA ALA A 47 -1.18 -10.05 -3.63
C ALA A 47 -1.69 -10.21 -2.19
N GLN A 48 -2.98 -9.97 -1.98
CA GLN A 48 -3.65 -10.16 -0.69
C GLN A 48 -5.03 -10.78 -0.90
N GLY A 49 -5.61 -11.41 0.13
CA GLY A 49 -6.94 -12.01 0.02
C GLY A 49 -7.22 -13.01 1.12
N GLY A 50 -8.40 -13.62 1.06
CA GLY A 50 -8.82 -14.67 2.00
C GLY A 50 -10.33 -14.88 2.05
N VAL A 51 -10.74 -15.62 3.08
CA VAL A 51 -12.15 -15.96 3.37
C VAL A 51 -12.94 -14.70 3.75
N ASN A 52 -14.16 -14.59 3.23
CA ASN A 52 -15.12 -13.57 3.63
C ASN A 52 -15.57 -13.78 5.09
N THR A 53 -15.36 -12.77 5.94
CA THR A 53 -15.76 -12.77 7.35
C THR A 53 -16.77 -11.67 7.68
N SER A 54 -17.32 -10.98 6.68
CA SER A 54 -18.29 -9.90 6.91
C SER A 54 -19.60 -10.46 7.46
N PRO A 55 -20.14 -9.89 8.57
CA PRO A 55 -21.42 -10.30 9.13
C PRO A 55 -22.62 -9.68 8.40
N GLU A 56 -22.40 -8.81 7.41
CA GLU A 56 -23.45 -7.98 6.82
C GLU A 56 -24.36 -8.73 5.83
N GLY A 57 -24.02 -9.96 5.46
CA GLY A 57 -24.86 -10.81 4.61
C GLY A 57 -24.89 -10.43 3.13
N PHE A 58 -24.11 -9.44 2.70
CA PHE A 58 -24.05 -8.99 1.30
C PHE A 58 -22.97 -9.68 0.44
N GLY A 59 -22.39 -10.77 0.95
CA GLY A 59 -21.35 -11.54 0.26
C GLY A 59 -21.83 -12.28 -1.00
N LYS A 60 -23.14 -12.36 -1.25
CA LYS A 60 -23.74 -13.05 -2.43
C LYS A 60 -23.20 -14.47 -2.64
N ASP A 61 -23.02 -15.20 -1.54
CA ASP A 61 -22.44 -16.55 -1.48
C ASP A 61 -20.99 -16.69 -1.97
N PHE A 62 -20.25 -15.59 -2.19
CA PHE A 62 -18.82 -15.68 -2.48
C PHE A 62 -18.04 -16.00 -1.20
N ASP A 63 -17.21 -17.04 -1.26
CA ASP A 63 -16.42 -17.53 -0.13
C ASP A 63 -15.17 -16.69 0.10
N HIS A 64 -14.47 -16.31 -0.98
CA HIS A 64 -13.16 -15.66 -0.92
C HIS A 64 -13.08 -14.47 -1.87
N ALA A 65 -12.20 -13.52 -1.53
CA ALA A 65 -11.78 -12.44 -2.40
C ALA A 65 -10.26 -12.30 -2.38
N PHE A 66 -9.69 -12.01 -3.54
CA PHE A 66 -8.27 -11.76 -3.74
C PHE A 66 -8.09 -10.45 -4.49
N VAL A 67 -7.07 -9.69 -4.09
CA VAL A 67 -6.67 -8.42 -4.66
C VAL A 67 -5.23 -8.57 -5.11
N LEU A 68 -5.04 -8.55 -6.42
CA LEU A 68 -3.74 -8.67 -7.08
C LEU A 68 -3.37 -7.31 -7.65
N LEU A 69 -2.13 -6.88 -7.43
CA LEU A 69 -1.64 -5.58 -7.87
C LEU A 69 -0.58 -5.78 -8.95
N PHE A 70 -0.77 -5.17 -10.12
CA PHE A 70 0.12 -5.25 -11.27
C PHE A 70 0.83 -3.92 -11.50
N GLN A 71 2.06 -3.96 -12.03
CA GLN A 71 2.86 -2.76 -12.30
C GLN A 71 2.25 -1.85 -13.38
N SER A 72 1.57 -2.45 -14.36
CA SER A 72 0.94 -1.75 -15.47
C SER A 72 -0.25 -2.51 -16.05
N GLN A 73 -1.01 -1.84 -16.95
CA GLN A 73 -2.07 -2.50 -17.72
C GLN A 73 -1.51 -3.59 -18.65
N ALA A 74 -0.37 -3.34 -19.29
CA ALA A 74 0.25 -4.33 -20.18
C ALA A 74 0.65 -5.62 -19.44
N ASP A 75 1.08 -5.50 -18.19
CA ASP A 75 1.39 -6.67 -17.34
C ASP A 75 0.12 -7.47 -16.98
N LEU A 76 -0.99 -6.79 -16.69
CA LEU A 76 -2.29 -7.45 -16.48
C LEU A 76 -2.79 -8.13 -17.76
N ASP A 77 -2.70 -7.46 -18.91
CA ASP A 77 -3.12 -8.01 -20.20
C ASP A 77 -2.32 -9.28 -20.53
N TYR A 78 -0.99 -9.24 -20.35
CA TYR A 78 -0.14 -10.41 -20.51
C TYR A 78 -0.54 -11.56 -19.56
N TYR A 79 -0.77 -11.26 -18.28
CA TYR A 79 -1.22 -12.24 -17.29
C TYR A 79 -2.53 -12.92 -17.71
N LEU A 80 -3.53 -12.15 -18.14
CA LEU A 80 -4.85 -12.69 -18.48
C LEU A 80 -4.84 -13.51 -19.77
N GLU A 81 -4.10 -13.05 -20.78
CA GLU A 81 -4.20 -13.55 -22.15
C GLU A 81 -3.09 -14.52 -22.56
N THR A 82 -1.89 -14.41 -21.99
CA THR A 82 -0.69 -15.06 -22.53
C THR A 82 0.10 -15.89 -21.51
N ASP A 83 0.12 -15.52 -20.23
CA ASP A 83 0.96 -16.20 -19.25
C ASP A 83 0.55 -17.68 -19.07
N PRO A 84 1.43 -18.65 -19.41
CA PRO A 84 1.12 -20.07 -19.27
C PRO A 84 0.91 -20.51 -17.82
N VAL A 85 1.56 -19.86 -16.84
CA VAL A 85 1.40 -20.18 -15.41
C VAL A 85 -0.02 -19.81 -14.95
N HIS A 86 -0.53 -18.66 -15.40
CA HIS A 86 -1.91 -18.28 -15.13
C HIS A 86 -2.90 -19.18 -15.88
N ASP A 87 -2.59 -19.61 -17.10
CA ASP A 87 -3.45 -20.54 -17.85
C ASP A 87 -3.58 -21.90 -17.15
N GLU A 88 -2.46 -22.45 -16.66
CA GLU A 88 -2.47 -23.66 -15.82
C GLU A 88 -3.30 -23.47 -14.54
N PHE A 89 -3.22 -22.30 -13.90
CA PHE A 89 -4.05 -21.98 -12.75
C PHE A 89 -5.55 -21.96 -13.10
N LYS A 90 -5.95 -21.33 -14.22
CA LYS A 90 -7.35 -21.33 -14.69
C LYS A 90 -7.87 -22.75 -14.91
N VAL A 91 -7.09 -23.61 -15.56
CA VAL A 91 -7.45 -25.02 -15.79
C VAL A 91 -7.60 -25.77 -14.47
N PHE A 92 -6.67 -25.56 -13.54
CA PHE A 92 -6.70 -26.17 -12.22
C PHE A 92 -7.92 -25.73 -11.39
N VAL A 93 -8.25 -24.44 -11.36
CA VAL A 93 -9.28 -23.90 -10.44
C VAL A 93 -10.70 -24.16 -10.93
N LYS A 94 -10.91 -24.26 -12.24
CA LYS A 94 -12.21 -24.42 -12.90
C LYS A 94 -13.13 -25.50 -12.31
N PRO A 95 -12.68 -26.74 -11.99
CA PRO A 95 -13.54 -27.78 -11.45
C PRO A 95 -14.01 -27.54 -10.00
N PHE A 96 -13.55 -26.49 -9.32
CA PHE A 96 -13.87 -26.20 -7.92
C PHE A 96 -14.82 -25.01 -7.73
N VAL A 97 -15.07 -24.24 -8.80
CA VAL A 97 -15.72 -22.92 -8.74
C VAL A 97 -17.07 -22.97 -9.45
N ASP A 98 -18.12 -22.60 -8.71
CA ASP A 98 -19.49 -22.41 -9.23
C ASP A 98 -19.62 -21.10 -10.00
N ASP A 99 -19.05 -20.02 -9.45
CA ASP A 99 -19.12 -18.67 -10.02
C ASP A 99 -17.89 -17.85 -9.63
N LEU A 100 -17.57 -16.85 -10.45
CA LEU A 100 -16.46 -15.93 -10.22
C LEU A 100 -16.89 -14.48 -10.49
N PHE A 101 -16.31 -13.57 -9.73
CA PHE A 101 -16.53 -12.13 -9.88
C PHE A 101 -15.19 -11.43 -10.01
N VAL A 102 -15.03 -10.62 -11.06
CA VAL A 102 -13.75 -9.97 -11.39
C VAL A 102 -13.97 -8.48 -11.61
N PHE A 103 -13.06 -7.66 -11.07
CA PHE A 103 -13.03 -6.21 -11.29
C PHE A 103 -11.60 -5.69 -11.41
N ASP A 104 -11.36 -4.91 -12.46
CA ASP A 104 -10.09 -4.24 -12.68
C ASP A 104 -10.24 -2.72 -12.60
N PHE A 105 -9.31 -2.06 -11.93
CA PHE A 105 -9.27 -0.61 -11.85
C PHE A 105 -7.86 -0.09 -11.57
N PRO A 106 -7.50 1.13 -12.02
CA PRO A 106 -6.24 1.75 -11.64
C PRO A 106 -6.21 2.01 -10.13
N SER A 107 -5.07 1.79 -9.48
CA SER A 107 -4.93 1.96 -8.01
C SER A 107 -5.07 3.40 -7.52
N THR A 108 -5.25 4.36 -8.44
CA THR A 108 -5.58 5.76 -8.13
C THR A 108 -6.90 6.13 -8.76
N TRP A 109 -7.83 6.63 -7.94
CA TRP A 109 -9.03 7.29 -8.44
C TRP A 109 -8.67 8.73 -8.80
N LYS A 110 -8.96 9.15 -10.04
CA LYS A 110 -8.68 10.51 -10.55
C LYS A 110 -9.32 11.64 -9.72
N GLY A 111 -10.32 11.34 -8.90
CA GLY A 111 -11.00 12.32 -8.03
C GLY A 111 -10.51 12.34 -6.58
N TYR A 112 -9.51 11.53 -6.21
CA TYR A 112 -8.99 11.48 -4.84
C TYR A 112 -7.47 11.63 -4.83
N ASP A 113 -7.03 12.85 -4.51
CA ASP A 113 -5.66 13.13 -4.13
C ASP A 113 -5.44 12.57 -2.71
N SER A 114 -4.91 11.35 -2.62
CA SER A 114 -4.65 10.75 -1.32
C SER A 114 -3.61 11.58 -0.55
N PRO A 115 -3.91 12.01 0.70
CA PRO A 115 -2.96 12.80 1.50
C PRO A 115 -1.64 12.06 1.76
N ALA A 116 -1.60 10.73 1.61
CA ALA A 116 -0.41 9.90 1.77
C ALA A 116 0.69 10.15 0.70
N GLN A 117 0.35 10.67 -0.49
CA GLN A 117 1.36 11.00 -1.51
C GLN A 117 2.00 12.39 -1.30
N SER A 118 1.37 13.26 -0.51
CA SER A 118 1.92 14.59 -0.21
C SER A 118 3.12 14.55 0.73
N THR A 119 3.27 13.48 1.52
CA THR A 119 4.32 13.36 2.53
C THR A 119 5.68 12.96 1.94
N GLN A 120 5.70 12.13 0.88
CA GLN A 120 6.97 11.71 0.26
C GLN A 120 7.64 12.83 -0.56
N THR A 121 6.86 13.71 -1.19
CA THR A 121 7.40 14.83 -1.98
C THR A 121 8.08 15.90 -1.09
N GLN A 122 7.61 16.07 0.15
CA GLN A 122 8.23 17.01 1.09
C GLN A 122 9.56 16.49 1.67
N THR A 123 9.71 15.18 1.89
CA THR A 123 10.96 14.63 2.44
C THR A 123 12.09 14.61 1.40
N GLN A 124 11.80 14.36 0.12
CA GLN A 124 12.81 14.40 -0.94
C GLN A 124 13.31 15.82 -1.25
N THR A 125 12.46 16.84 -1.15
CA THR A 125 12.87 18.24 -1.39
C THR A 125 13.76 18.78 -0.24
N GLN A 126 13.55 18.32 1.00
CA GLN A 126 14.38 18.73 2.14
C GLN A 126 15.74 18.03 2.20
N ALA A 127 15.89 16.82 1.63
CA ALA A 127 17.15 16.08 1.65
C ALA A 127 18.20 16.59 0.64
N GLN A 128 17.81 17.40 -0.36
CA GLN A 128 18.74 17.99 -1.36
C GLN A 128 19.15 19.44 -1.08
N ALA A 129 18.59 20.09 -0.06
CA ALA A 129 19.05 21.40 0.37
C ALA A 129 20.28 21.26 1.28
N GLN A 130 21.49 21.27 0.68
CA GLN A 130 22.71 21.51 1.44
C GLN A 130 22.60 22.87 2.18
N PRO A 131 22.98 22.96 3.46
CA PRO A 131 22.92 24.23 4.17
C PRO A 131 23.96 25.20 3.59
N GLN A 132 23.49 26.29 2.98
CA GLN A 132 24.34 27.44 2.66
C GLN A 132 24.91 28.03 3.96
N PRO A 133 26.19 28.46 3.98
CA PRO A 133 26.77 29.07 5.17
C PRO A 133 26.05 30.39 5.48
N GLN A 134 25.52 30.50 6.70
CA GLN A 134 24.84 31.70 7.17
C GLN A 134 25.80 32.90 7.20
N PRO A 135 25.39 34.09 6.70
CA PRO A 135 26.17 35.30 6.87
C PRO A 135 26.16 35.74 8.34
N GLN A 136 27.33 36.10 8.87
CA GLN A 136 27.50 36.56 10.25
C GLN A 136 26.63 37.79 10.56
N PRO A 137 25.94 37.83 11.71
CA PRO A 137 25.13 38.99 12.07
C PRO A 137 26.04 40.18 12.45
N LYS A 138 25.80 41.33 11.80
CA LYS A 138 26.39 42.62 12.14
C LYS A 138 26.03 42.99 13.58
N ALA A 139 27.02 43.43 14.35
CA ALA A 139 26.87 43.81 15.75
C ALA A 139 25.78 44.88 15.94
N GLN A 140 24.80 44.59 16.81
CA GLN A 140 23.85 45.57 17.32
C GLN A 140 24.39 46.20 18.62
N PRO A 141 24.14 47.51 18.85
CA PRO A 141 24.68 48.22 20.01
C PRO A 141 24.02 47.79 21.33
N GLN A 142 24.85 47.64 22.38
CA GLN A 142 24.46 47.20 23.72
C GLN A 142 23.53 48.20 24.44
N PRO A 143 22.43 47.75 25.07
CA PRO A 143 21.68 48.55 26.04
C PRO A 143 22.21 48.43 27.49
N GLN A 144 22.19 49.57 28.20
CA GLN A 144 22.76 49.88 29.53
C GLN A 144 22.15 49.12 30.75
N PRO A 145 22.83 49.10 31.92
CA PRO A 145 22.77 47.99 32.90
C PRO A 145 21.66 48.03 33.97
N GLN A 146 20.56 48.78 33.78
CA GLN A 146 19.56 48.96 34.84
C GLN A 146 18.53 47.81 34.99
N ALA A 147 18.46 46.88 34.05
CA ALA A 147 17.48 45.79 34.08
C ALA A 147 17.85 44.58 34.97
N ARG A 148 19.09 44.46 35.45
CA ARG A 148 19.57 43.30 36.23
C ARG A 148 19.25 43.32 37.72
N GLN A 149 18.72 44.42 38.27
CA GLN A 149 18.53 44.55 39.72
C GLN A 149 17.12 44.19 40.23
N ARG A 150 16.12 43.99 39.34
CA ARG A 150 14.73 43.67 39.77
C ARG A 150 14.44 42.17 39.91
N ALA A 151 15.22 41.30 39.28
CA ALA A 151 15.01 39.84 39.31
C ALA A 151 15.49 39.17 40.62
N LYS A 152 16.45 39.77 41.34
CA LYS A 152 17.01 39.19 42.57
C LYS A 152 16.18 39.50 43.83
N TRP A 153 15.35 40.54 43.80
CA TRP A 153 14.46 40.91 44.90
C TRP A 153 13.26 39.94 45.03
N TRP A 154 12.70 39.48 43.90
CA TRP A 154 11.57 38.53 43.88
C TRP A 154 11.92 37.09 44.29
N GLN A 155 13.18 36.67 44.13
CA GLN A 155 13.65 35.36 44.58
C GLN A 155 13.85 35.29 46.11
N LYS A 156 14.14 36.41 46.78
CA LYS A 156 14.39 36.48 48.23
C LYS A 156 13.10 36.56 49.08
N VAL A 157 11.98 37.01 48.50
CA VAL A 157 10.68 37.10 49.19
C VAL A 157 9.95 35.74 49.21
N LYS A 158 10.23 34.84 48.24
CA LYS A 158 9.61 33.51 48.16
C LYS A 158 10.17 32.47 49.14
N SER A 159 11.29 32.73 49.80
CA SER A 159 11.95 31.76 50.70
C SER A 159 11.69 32.03 52.20
N LEU A 160 10.70 32.86 52.54
CA LEU A 160 10.29 33.20 53.91
C LEU A 160 8.77 33.01 54.13
N LEU A 161 8.12 32.27 53.23
CA LEU A 161 6.79 31.66 53.35
C LEU A 161 6.94 30.17 53.05
#